data_AF-A0A446BBJ1-F1
#
_entry.id   AF-A0A446BBJ1-F1
#
_cell.length_a   1.000
_cell.length_b   1.000
_cell.length_c   1.000
_cell.angle_alpha   90.00
_cell.angle_beta   90.00
_cell.angle_gamma   90.00
#
_symmetry.space_group_name_H-M   'P 1'
#
loop_
_entity.id
_entity.type
_entity.pdbx_description
1 polymer ?
#
loop_
_entity_poly.entity_id
_entity_poly.type
_entity_poly.pdbx_seq_one_letter_code
_entity_poly.pdbx_strand_id
1 'polypeptide(L)'
;MAGTGPSRAREEVIVLSAIDFFTGATLLHTLVCPARPVTDWRTAITGVTARAMAAAVARGEALAGREAAVAALWTVVDSETIVVGHAVWHDLRALGVSCARVVDSAVLTAEAAGVVAEGERADVYGDGWDDDDGDEVLRWEDVVDWDMWPKSPPDWSD
;
A
#
# COMPACT_ATOMS: atom_id res chain seq x y z
N MET A 1 3.24 8.00 3.16
CA MET A 1 2.32 8.29 4.29
C MET A 1 2.88 9.36 5.22
N ALA A 2 2.05 9.96 6.07
CA ALA A 2 2.44 10.90 7.12
C ALA A 2 1.79 10.52 8.47
N GLY A 3 2.46 10.84 9.56
CA GLY A 3 1.95 10.64 10.91
C GLY A 3 0.92 11.71 11.29
N THR A 4 -0.20 11.26 11.86
CA THR A 4 -1.35 12.09 12.25
C THR A 4 -1.75 11.81 13.70
N GLY A 5 -2.43 12.77 14.32
CA GLY A 5 -2.90 12.66 15.71
C GLY A 5 -1.78 12.79 16.78
N PRO A 6 -2.16 12.74 18.07
CA PRO A 6 -1.17 12.77 19.15
C PRO A 6 -0.20 11.59 19.01
N SER A 7 1.07 11.85 19.32
CA SER A 7 2.15 10.85 19.33
C SER A 7 2.36 10.01 18.06
N ARG A 8 1.85 10.44 16.89
CA ARG A 8 1.94 9.69 15.61
C ARG A 8 1.20 8.35 15.62
N ALA A 9 0.22 8.16 16.52
CA ALA A 9 -0.51 6.91 16.69
C ALA A 9 -1.30 6.44 15.45
N ARG A 10 -1.41 7.28 14.41
CA ARG A 10 -2.15 6.95 13.18
C ARG A 10 -1.44 7.50 11.96
N GLU A 11 -1.46 6.75 10.87
CA GLU A 11 -0.90 7.17 9.60
C GLU A 11 -2.00 7.55 8.60
N GLU A 12 -1.71 8.51 7.72
CA GLU A 12 -2.54 8.83 6.56
C GLU A 12 -1.72 8.89 5.27
N VAL A 13 -2.36 8.50 4.17
CA VAL A 13 -1.78 8.66 2.83
C VAL A 13 -1.69 10.15 2.50
N ILE A 14 -0.54 10.58 1.97
CA ILE A 14 -0.31 11.98 1.55
C ILE A 14 0.20 12.11 0.12
N VAL A 15 0.63 10.99 -0.46
CA VAL A 15 1.05 10.84 -1.85
C VAL A 15 0.54 9.48 -2.30
N LEU A 16 -0.08 9.42 -3.46
CA LEU A 16 -0.49 8.18 -4.11
C LEU A 16 0.16 8.13 -5.49
N SER A 17 0.85 7.04 -5.79
CA SER A 17 1.49 6.83 -7.09
C SER A 17 1.20 5.42 -7.59
N ALA A 18 0.85 5.30 -8.87
CA ALA A 18 0.71 4.03 -9.57
C ALA A 18 1.42 4.15 -10.92
N ILE A 19 2.21 3.14 -11.25
CA ILE A 19 3.03 3.10 -12.46
C ILE A 19 2.72 1.77 -13.16
N ASP A 20 2.57 1.80 -14.47
CA ASP A 20 2.48 0.58 -15.26
C ASP A 20 3.83 -0.14 -15.22
N PHE A 21 3.83 -1.37 -14.70
CA PHE A 21 5.06 -2.12 -14.41
C PHE A 21 5.89 -2.42 -15.68
N PHE A 22 5.23 -2.69 -16.80
CA PHE A 22 5.91 -3.12 -18.03
C PHE A 22 6.48 -1.95 -18.82
N THR A 23 5.77 -0.83 -18.87
CA THR A 23 6.13 0.34 -19.66
C THR A 23 6.82 1.44 -18.85
N GLY A 24 6.67 1.43 -17.53
CA GLY A 24 7.12 2.51 -16.65
C GLY A 24 6.27 3.78 -16.74
N ALA A 25 5.14 3.76 -17.45
CA ALA A 25 4.27 4.92 -17.56
C ALA A 25 3.61 5.26 -16.22
N THR A 26 3.65 6.53 -15.82
CA THR A 26 2.93 7.00 -14.63
C THR A 26 1.43 7.04 -14.91
N LEU A 27 0.67 6.13 -14.30
CA LEU A 27 -0.80 6.08 -14.40
C LEU A 27 -1.46 7.07 -13.45
N LEU A 28 -0.88 7.23 -12.26
CA LEU A 28 -1.33 8.16 -11.23
C LEU A 28 -0.12 8.66 -10.44
N HIS A 29 -0.06 9.96 -10.18
CA HIS A 29 0.84 10.55 -9.21
C HIS A 29 0.19 11.82 -8.65
N THR A 30 -0.28 11.76 -7.40
CA THR A 30 -1.07 12.85 -6.83
C THR A 30 -0.83 13.01 -5.34
N LEU A 31 -0.99 14.25 -4.87
CA LEU A 31 -1.00 14.57 -3.45
C LEU A 31 -2.38 14.29 -2.87
N VAL A 32 -2.39 13.82 -1.63
CA VAL A 32 -3.62 13.56 -0.87
C VAL A 32 -3.58 14.45 0.36
N CYS A 33 -4.53 15.37 0.46
CA CYS A 33 -4.70 16.19 1.65
C CYS A 33 -5.25 15.31 2.78
N PRO A 34 -4.49 15.11 3.86
CA PRO A 34 -4.95 14.29 4.98
C PRO A 34 -6.13 14.95 5.68
N ALA A 35 -7.03 14.14 6.22
CA ALA A 35 -8.22 14.61 6.92
C ALA A 35 -7.91 15.08 8.36
N ARG A 36 -6.88 14.50 8.99
CA ARG A 36 -6.43 14.89 10.32
C ARG A 36 -5.18 15.77 10.26
N PRO A 37 -4.92 16.56 11.32
CA PRO A 37 -3.68 17.30 11.44
C PRO A 37 -2.46 16.38 11.40
N VAL A 38 -1.54 16.68 10.48
CA VAL A 38 -0.26 15.98 10.36
C VAL A 38 0.69 16.49 11.43
N THR A 39 1.22 15.56 12.22
CA THR A 39 2.24 15.82 13.25
C THR A 39 3.64 15.45 12.78
N ASP A 40 3.75 14.57 11.79
CA ASP A 40 5.01 14.23 11.14
C ASP A 40 4.84 13.99 9.63
N TRP A 41 5.37 14.91 8.83
CA TRP A 41 5.32 14.84 7.36
C TRP A 41 6.32 13.84 6.77
N ARG A 42 7.31 13.39 7.55
CA ARG A 42 8.42 12.53 7.09
C ARG A 42 9.08 13.08 5.83
N THR A 43 9.26 14.41 5.74
CA THR A 43 9.69 15.10 4.51
C THR A 43 10.99 14.55 3.92
N ALA A 44 11.91 14.05 4.74
CA ALA A 44 13.15 13.43 4.27
C ALA A 44 12.91 12.17 3.41
N ILE A 45 11.78 11.49 3.62
CA ILE A 45 11.37 10.27 2.91
C ILE A 45 10.33 10.63 1.83
N THR A 46 9.32 11.43 2.20
CA THR A 46 8.15 11.70 1.35
C THR A 46 8.38 12.81 0.34
N GLY A 47 9.37 13.68 0.57
CA GLY A 47 9.58 14.91 -0.20
C GLY A 47 8.50 15.98 -0.01
N VAL A 48 7.45 15.69 0.77
CA VAL A 48 6.31 16.60 0.97
C VAL A 48 6.51 17.44 2.22
N THR A 49 6.30 18.75 2.08
CA THR A 49 6.24 19.69 3.20
C THR A 49 4.80 20.15 3.43
N ALA A 50 4.48 20.58 4.65
CA ALA A 50 3.20 21.20 4.96
C ALA A 50 2.86 22.36 4.01
N ARG A 51 3.86 23.20 3.68
CA ARG A 51 3.72 24.31 2.75
C ARG A 51 3.41 23.86 1.32
N ALA A 52 4.08 22.80 0.84
CA ALA A 52 3.82 22.24 -0.48
C ALA A 52 2.41 21.66 -0.59
N MET A 53 1.97 20.90 0.42
CA MET A 53 0.61 20.37 0.48
C MET A 53 -0.43 21.50 0.51
N ALA A 54 -0.26 22.49 1.38
CA ALA A 54 -1.17 23.64 1.45
C ALA A 54 -1.28 24.39 0.12
N ALA A 55 -0.17 24.56 -0.60
CA ALA A 55 -0.16 25.19 -1.91
C ALA A 55 -0.89 24.34 -2.97
N ALA A 56 -0.73 23.02 -2.94
CA ALA A 56 -1.45 22.11 -3.85
C ALA A 56 -2.96 22.11 -3.59
N VAL A 57 -3.37 22.09 -2.30
CA VAL A 57 -4.78 22.24 -1.90
C VAL A 57 -5.35 23.56 -2.41
N ALA A 58 -4.64 24.67 -2.23
CA ALA A 58 -5.08 25.98 -2.71
C ALA A 58 -5.22 26.07 -4.23
N ARG A 59 -4.47 25.25 -4.98
CA ARG A 59 -4.57 25.13 -6.45
C ARG A 59 -5.60 24.08 -6.92
N GLY A 60 -6.20 23.32 -6.00
CA GLY A 60 -7.11 22.23 -6.36
C GLY A 60 -6.40 21.00 -6.96
N GLU A 61 -5.11 20.83 -6.68
CA GLU A 61 -4.27 19.76 -7.24
C GLU A 61 -4.13 18.56 -6.29
N ALA A 62 -4.64 18.65 -5.07
CA ALA A 62 -4.59 17.57 -4.08
C ALA A 62 -5.98 16.91 -3.91
N LEU A 63 -6.00 15.59 -3.80
CA LEU A 63 -7.19 14.82 -3.48
C LEU A 63 -7.62 15.07 -2.03
N ALA A 64 -8.93 15.06 -1.78
CA ALA A 64 -9.50 15.29 -0.46
C ALA A 64 -9.57 13.99 0.36
N GLY A 65 -8.49 13.67 1.07
CA GLY A 65 -8.45 12.55 2.00
C GLY A 65 -8.38 11.17 1.36
N ARG A 66 -8.42 10.16 2.23
CA ARG A 66 -8.25 8.74 1.87
C ARG A 66 -9.29 8.24 0.86
N GLU A 67 -10.56 8.60 1.03
CA GLU A 67 -11.63 8.13 0.14
C GLU A 67 -11.43 8.59 -1.31
N ALA A 68 -11.02 9.85 -1.50
CA ALA A 68 -10.69 10.37 -2.83
C ALA A 68 -9.46 9.68 -3.43
N ALA A 69 -8.47 9.34 -2.60
CA ALA A 69 -7.30 8.57 -3.02
C ALA A 69 -7.68 7.17 -3.49
N VAL A 70 -8.53 6.46 -2.74
CA VAL A 70 -9.05 5.13 -3.11
C VAL A 70 -9.85 5.20 -4.40
N ALA A 71 -10.74 6.19 -4.55
CA ALA A 71 -11.48 6.39 -5.78
C ALA A 71 -10.55 6.61 -6.99
N ALA A 72 -9.47 7.38 -6.82
CA ALA A 72 -8.48 7.60 -7.86
C ALA A 72 -7.70 6.32 -8.20
N LEU A 73 -7.33 5.51 -7.19
CA LEU A 73 -6.65 4.22 -7.39
C LEU A 73 -7.51 3.27 -8.24
N TRP A 74 -8.81 3.19 -7.98
CA TRP A 74 -9.74 2.33 -8.73
C TRP A 74 -10.03 2.79 -10.15
N THR A 75 -9.50 3.94 -10.59
CA THR A 75 -9.53 4.30 -12.01
C THR A 75 -8.41 3.61 -12.81
N VAL A 76 -7.39 3.09 -12.13
CA VAL A 76 -6.19 2.48 -12.75
C VAL A 76 -5.91 1.06 -12.25
N VAL A 77 -6.66 0.56 -11.24
CA VAL A 77 -6.57 -0.78 -10.69
C VAL A 77 -7.96 -1.43 -10.67
N ASP A 78 -8.05 -2.65 -11.17
CA ASP A 78 -9.26 -3.48 -11.17
C ASP A 78 -9.01 -4.87 -10.55
N SER A 79 -9.99 -5.78 -10.66
CA SER A 79 -9.90 -7.14 -10.10
C SER A 79 -8.85 -8.02 -10.78
N GLU A 80 -8.45 -7.71 -12.01
CA GLU A 80 -7.47 -8.48 -12.79
C GLU A 80 -6.04 -7.92 -12.63
N THR A 81 -5.93 -6.66 -12.21
CA THR A 81 -4.68 -5.96 -12.00
C THR A 81 -3.84 -6.61 -10.90
N ILE A 82 -2.58 -6.93 -11.21
CA ILE A 82 -1.60 -7.39 -10.22
C ILE A 82 -0.90 -6.17 -9.64
N VAL A 83 -1.07 -5.93 -8.34
CA VAL A 83 -0.37 -4.86 -7.63
C VAL A 83 1.03 -5.32 -7.26
N VAL A 84 2.05 -4.59 -7.73
CA VAL A 84 3.46 -4.88 -7.45
C VAL A 84 4.04 -3.79 -6.56
N GLY A 85 4.76 -4.16 -5.51
CA GLY A 85 5.47 -3.18 -4.69
C GLY A 85 6.36 -3.80 -3.60
N HIS A 86 6.68 -2.99 -2.59
CA HIS A 86 7.54 -3.39 -1.47
C HIS A 86 6.83 -3.06 -0.16
N ALA A 87 6.59 -4.07 0.66
CA ALA A 87 5.82 -3.91 1.89
C ALA A 87 4.43 -3.31 1.66
N VAL A 88 3.78 -3.73 0.57
CA VAL A 88 2.53 -3.17 0.01
C VAL A 88 1.40 -3.23 1.02
N TRP A 89 1.46 -4.19 1.95
CA TRP A 89 0.52 -4.30 3.06
C TRP A 89 0.35 -2.99 3.85
N HIS A 90 1.44 -2.26 4.12
CA HIS A 90 1.36 -1.00 4.86
C HIS A 90 0.57 0.07 4.08
N ASP A 91 0.78 0.14 2.77
CA ASP A 91 0.09 1.10 1.90
C ASP A 91 -1.41 0.76 1.77
N LEU A 92 -1.73 -0.52 1.56
CA LEU A 92 -3.12 -0.98 1.47
C LEU A 92 -3.88 -0.78 2.78
N ARG A 93 -3.25 -1.07 3.93
CA ARG A 93 -3.82 -0.82 5.26
C ARG A 93 -4.13 0.67 5.46
N ALA A 94 -3.23 1.56 5.06
CA ALA A 94 -3.43 3.00 5.20
C ALA A 94 -4.48 3.57 4.25
N LEU A 95 -4.63 2.97 3.07
CA LEU A 95 -5.73 3.24 2.14
C LEU A 95 -7.06 2.62 2.61
N GLY A 96 -7.01 1.61 3.47
CA GLY A 96 -8.18 0.88 3.94
C GLY A 96 -8.81 0.00 2.85
N VAL A 97 -7.97 -0.57 1.99
CA VAL A 97 -8.39 -1.43 0.86
C VAL A 97 -7.66 -2.75 0.88
N SER A 98 -8.20 -3.76 0.22
CA SER A 98 -7.55 -5.04 -0.03
C SER A 98 -7.46 -5.31 -1.53
N CYS A 99 -6.37 -5.97 -1.93
CA CYS A 99 -6.16 -6.41 -3.30
C CYS A 99 -5.83 -7.91 -3.26
N ALA A 100 -6.54 -8.72 -4.03
CA ALA A 100 -6.34 -10.18 -4.03
C ALA A 100 -5.06 -10.61 -4.78
N ARG A 101 -4.62 -9.80 -5.74
CA ARG A 101 -3.51 -10.11 -6.65
C ARG A 101 -2.33 -9.19 -6.35
N VAL A 102 -1.45 -9.63 -5.45
CA VAL A 102 -0.30 -8.82 -5.00
C VAL A 102 1.01 -9.59 -5.19
N VAL A 103 2.02 -8.89 -5.70
CA VAL A 103 3.41 -9.33 -5.69
C VAL A 103 4.19 -8.38 -4.80
N ASP A 104 4.61 -8.87 -3.63
CA ASP A 104 5.35 -8.08 -2.64
C ASP A 104 6.81 -8.51 -2.57
N SER A 105 7.69 -7.60 -2.96
CA SER A 105 9.14 -7.84 -2.97
C SER A 105 9.74 -8.09 -1.58
N ALA A 106 9.16 -7.54 -0.51
CA ALA A 106 9.64 -7.79 0.86
C ALA A 106 9.39 -9.25 1.26
N VAL A 107 8.18 -9.75 0.95
CA VAL A 107 7.80 -11.16 1.16
C VAL A 107 8.68 -12.09 0.32
N LEU A 108 8.81 -11.83 -0.98
CA LEU A 108 9.66 -12.63 -1.86
C LEU A 108 11.13 -12.67 -1.42
N THR A 109 11.64 -11.56 -0.88
CA THR A 109 13.00 -11.51 -0.35
C THR A 109 13.14 -12.31 0.93
N ALA A 110 12.16 -12.24 1.84
CA ALA A 110 12.15 -13.03 3.07
C ALA A 110 12.07 -14.54 2.76
N GLU A 111 11.25 -14.93 1.79
CA GLU A 111 11.16 -16.30 1.25
C GLU A 111 12.51 -16.77 0.69
N ALA A 112 13.10 -15.99 -0.20
CA ALA A 112 14.39 -16.32 -0.81
C ALA A 112 15.53 -16.41 0.21
N ALA A 113 15.45 -15.62 1.29
CA ALA A 113 16.42 -15.64 2.39
C ALA A 113 16.18 -16.78 3.40
N GLY A 114 15.11 -17.58 3.24
CA GLY A 114 14.75 -18.66 4.16
C GLY A 114 14.29 -18.15 5.53
N VAL A 115 13.82 -16.91 5.61
CA VAL A 115 13.29 -16.29 6.84
C VAL A 115 11.86 -16.79 7.11
N VAL A 116 11.16 -17.25 6.08
CA VAL A 116 9.90 -17.99 6.21
C VAL A 116 10.15 -19.47 5.91
N ALA A 117 9.84 -20.33 6.89
CA ALA A 117 10.05 -21.77 6.75
C ALA A 117 8.94 -22.42 5.90
N GLU A 118 9.34 -23.34 5.03
CA GLU A 118 8.44 -24.11 4.17
C GLU A 118 7.44 -24.90 5.05
N GLY A 119 6.18 -24.47 5.06
CA GLY A 119 5.10 -25.10 5.84
C GLY A 119 4.70 -24.37 7.14
N GLU A 120 5.46 -23.38 7.59
CA GLU A 120 5.07 -22.47 8.68
C GLU A 120 4.74 -21.09 8.10
N ARG A 121 3.48 -20.95 7.69
CA ARG A 121 2.89 -19.78 7.04
C ARG A 121 2.60 -18.66 8.06
N ALA A 122 3.63 -18.00 8.57
CA ALA A 122 3.47 -16.94 9.57
C ALA A 122 4.50 -15.79 9.39
N ASP A 123 4.00 -14.55 9.48
CA ASP A 123 4.68 -13.39 10.08
C ASP A 123 5.80 -12.63 9.34
N VAL A 124 5.65 -12.29 8.05
CA VAL A 124 6.60 -11.33 7.40
C VAL A 124 6.51 -9.91 7.99
N TYR A 125 5.35 -9.51 8.50
CA TYR A 125 5.12 -8.17 9.11
C TYR A 125 4.83 -8.27 10.62
N GLY A 126 5.23 -9.38 11.26
CA GLY A 126 4.93 -9.68 12.67
C GLY A 126 5.85 -9.02 13.69
N ASP A 127 6.82 -8.20 13.27
CA ASP A 127 7.78 -7.55 14.16
C ASP A 127 7.80 -6.02 14.02
N GLY A 128 7.28 -5.32 15.05
CA GLY A 128 7.93 -4.10 15.53
C GLY A 128 7.38 -2.74 15.10
N TRP A 129 6.07 -2.59 14.94
CA TRP A 129 5.41 -1.30 15.17
C TRP A 129 4.27 -1.52 16.17
N ASP A 130 4.60 -1.43 17.46
CA ASP A 130 3.65 -1.48 18.58
C ASP A 130 2.63 -0.33 18.46
N ASP A 131 1.52 -0.58 17.77
CA ASP A 131 0.25 0.09 18.04
C ASP A 131 -0.69 -0.99 18.61
N ASP A 132 -0.85 -0.96 19.93
CA ASP A 132 -1.81 -1.71 20.75
C ASP A 132 -3.25 -1.33 20.33
N ASP A 133 -3.72 -1.88 19.22
CA ASP A 133 -5.14 -2.02 18.93
C ASP A 133 -5.36 -3.52 18.65
N GLY A 134 -5.93 -4.21 19.64
CA GLY A 134 -6.19 -5.66 19.66
C GLY A 134 -7.24 -6.13 18.66
N ASP A 135 -7.04 -5.82 17.38
CA ASP A 135 -7.83 -6.34 16.27
C ASP A 135 -7.23 -7.67 15.79
N GLU A 136 -8.10 -8.66 15.56
CA GLU A 136 -7.74 -10.05 15.20
C GLU A 136 -6.67 -10.13 14.10
N VAL A 137 -5.70 -11.04 14.34
CA VAL A 137 -4.65 -11.43 13.42
C VAL A 137 -5.26 -11.90 12.10
N LEU A 138 -5.18 -11.06 11.06
CA LEU A 138 -5.61 -11.43 9.70
C LEU A 138 -4.69 -12.54 9.17
N ARG A 139 -5.30 -13.64 8.74
CA ARG A 139 -4.59 -14.80 8.20
C ARG A 139 -4.52 -14.65 6.69
N TRP A 140 -3.56 -15.31 6.06
CA TRP A 140 -3.41 -15.35 4.60
C TRP A 140 -4.69 -15.80 3.86
N GLU A 141 -5.54 -16.59 4.53
CA GLU A 141 -6.85 -17.05 4.04
C GLU A 141 -7.86 -15.91 3.83
N ASP A 142 -7.64 -14.74 4.45
CA ASP A 142 -8.50 -13.56 4.33
C ASP A 142 -8.12 -12.65 3.13
N VAL A 143 -6.97 -12.91 2.49
CA VAL A 143 -6.37 -12.03 1.47
C VAL A 143 -6.34 -12.68 0.08
N VAL A 144 -6.26 -14.01 -0.01
CA VAL A 144 -6.19 -14.75 -1.28
C VAL A 144 -7.10 -15.98 -1.26
N ASP A 145 -8.07 -16.04 -2.18
CA ASP A 145 -8.81 -17.27 -2.46
C ASP A 145 -7.89 -18.26 -3.18
N TRP A 146 -7.48 -19.30 -2.46
CA TRP A 146 -6.55 -20.33 -2.91
C TRP A 146 -7.06 -21.16 -4.09
N ASP A 147 -8.37 -21.21 -4.32
CA ASP A 147 -8.98 -21.93 -5.45
C ASP A 147 -8.98 -21.10 -6.74
N MET A 148 -8.83 -19.77 -6.64
CA MET A 148 -8.79 -18.83 -7.78
C MET A 148 -7.37 -18.63 -8.36
N TRP A 149 -6.33 -19.15 -7.70
CA TRP A 149 -4.95 -18.95 -8.14
C TRP A 149 -4.59 -19.87 -9.33
N PRO A 150 -4.06 -19.36 -10.46
CA PRO A 150 -3.67 -20.18 -11.59
C PRO A 150 -2.54 -21.14 -11.20
N LYS A 151 -2.86 -22.43 -11.13
CA LYS A 151 -1.96 -23.49 -10.62
C LYS A 151 -0.89 -23.95 -11.62
N SER A 152 -0.84 -23.35 -12.82
CA SER A 152 0.13 -23.70 -13.86
C SER A 152 0.56 -22.45 -14.65
N PRO A 153 1.85 -22.34 -15.03
CA PRO A 153 2.29 -21.37 -16.04
C PRO A 153 1.58 -21.63 -17.37
N PRO A 154 1.42 -20.62 -18.24
CA PRO A 154 0.90 -20.83 -19.59
C PRO A 154 1.79 -21.83 -20.35
N ASP A 155 1.16 -22.75 -21.07
CA ASP A 155 1.79 -23.52 -22.13
C ASP A 155 2.29 -22.54 -23.21
N TRP A 156 3.60 -22.56 -23.48
CA TRP A 156 4.23 -21.77 -24.55
C TRP A 156 4.59 -22.65 -25.76
N SER A 157 3.66 -23.46 -26.24
CA SER A 157 3.79 -24.22 -27.48
C SER A 157 2.76 -23.74 -28.49
N ASP A 158 3.22 -23.05 -29.53
CA ASP A 158 2.45 -22.80 -30.77
C ASP A 158 2.20 -24.11 -31.54
#